data_AF-A0A929RG32-F1
#
_entry.id   AF-A0A929RG32-F1
#
_cell.length_a   1.000
_cell.length_b   1.000
_cell.length_c   1.000
_cell.angle_alpha   90.00
_cell.angle_beta   90.00
_cell.angle_gamma   90.00
#
_symmetry.space_group_name_H-M   'P 1'
#
loop_
_entity.id
_entity.type
_entity.pdbx_description
1 polymer ?
#
loop_
_entity_poly.entity_id
_entity_poly.type
_entity_poly.pdbx_seq_one_letter_code
_entity_poly.pdbx_strand_id
1 'polypeptide(L)'
;MFSPVAGITRRSRRKLDDLVDYEAWVGGRSPRATPRGGQAASHLRQANARRVQARANRVSLEHELDDKLAPHKSALDEHFADRHKPRNPRSHMTVKRREDTSSYLREQGVDKATLDDLNDTATDLTAARVAEARSAEEMGHAALEAKWDQMGIVQGGGVGGPGTGRGHVDTIGYRPGELHVGECKGGTSAKIGTYEVDGVKVEQGSAAYVGDRLARDTDFHQKMRENPALWEAIKDGRVRVFSDVAIARSGNAGRIVFKTNPIELDPAHIVRIDQAIKAL
;
A
#
# COMPACT_ATOMS: atom_id res chain seq x y z
N MET A 1 21.31 12.32 -58.02
CA MET A 1 21.68 12.29 -56.59
C MET A 1 20.42 12.53 -55.79
N PHE A 2 19.93 11.49 -55.10
CA PHE A 2 18.75 11.57 -54.27
C PHE A 2 19.12 12.13 -52.89
N SER A 3 18.47 13.21 -52.47
CA SER A 3 18.49 13.67 -51.08
C SER A 3 17.66 12.69 -50.22
N PRO A 4 18.14 12.26 -49.05
CA PRO A 4 17.34 11.44 -48.16
C PRO A 4 16.30 12.33 -47.46
N VAL A 5 15.03 11.97 -47.63
CA VAL A 5 13.90 12.50 -46.86
C VAL A 5 14.01 11.95 -45.44
N ALA A 6 14.04 12.85 -44.46
CA ALA A 6 14.01 12.54 -43.05
C ALA A 6 12.75 11.74 -42.69
N GLY A 7 12.92 10.44 -42.44
CA GLY A 7 11.89 9.60 -41.85
C GLY A 7 11.84 9.80 -40.34
N ILE A 8 11.19 10.87 -39.86
CA ILE A 8 10.70 10.88 -38.48
C ILE A 8 9.48 9.95 -38.45
N THR A 9 9.70 8.69 -38.07
CA THR A 9 8.62 7.78 -37.70
C THR A 9 7.89 8.37 -36.50
N ARG A 10 6.80 9.09 -36.76
CA ARG A 10 5.83 9.53 -35.76
C ARG A 10 5.23 8.26 -35.16
N ARG A 11 5.75 7.78 -34.02
CA ARG A 11 5.04 6.77 -33.21
C ARG A 11 3.65 7.35 -32.96
N SER A 12 2.62 6.72 -33.51
CA SER A 12 1.24 7.10 -33.23
C SER A 12 1.02 6.95 -31.72
N ARG A 13 1.10 8.07 -31.01
CA ARG A 13 0.82 8.17 -29.59
C ARG A 13 -0.61 7.72 -29.37
N ARG A 14 -0.79 6.52 -28.80
CA ARG A 14 -2.10 6.00 -28.45
C ARG A 14 -2.66 6.95 -27.40
N LYS A 15 -3.79 7.57 -27.68
CA LYS A 15 -4.47 8.47 -26.73
C LYS A 15 -5.55 7.70 -25.99
N LEU A 16 -5.74 8.01 -24.71
CA LEU A 16 -6.97 7.64 -23.99
C LEU A 16 -8.11 8.56 -24.42
N ASP A 17 -7.82 9.86 -24.51
CA ASP A 17 -8.67 10.91 -25.08
C ASP A 17 -7.84 12.16 -25.46
N ASP A 18 -8.49 13.31 -25.63
CA ASP A 18 -7.84 14.57 -25.96
C ASP A 18 -6.94 15.10 -24.83
N LEU A 19 -7.19 14.70 -23.58
CA LEU A 19 -6.48 15.14 -22.38
C LEU A 19 -5.27 14.25 -22.04
N VAL A 20 -5.38 12.94 -22.26
CA VAL A 20 -4.41 11.97 -21.74
C VAL A 20 -3.79 11.09 -22.83
N ASP A 21 -2.46 11.16 -22.93
CA ASP A 21 -1.64 10.24 -23.73
C ASP A 21 -1.43 8.93 -22.97
N TYR A 22 -1.67 7.79 -23.63
CA TYR A 22 -1.59 6.48 -22.98
C TYR A 22 -0.20 6.17 -22.45
N GLU A 23 0.85 6.39 -23.25
CA GLU A 23 2.23 6.03 -22.87
C GLU A 23 2.74 6.94 -21.75
N ALA A 24 2.38 8.23 -21.78
CA ALA A 24 2.69 9.15 -20.69
C ALA A 24 1.94 8.78 -19.39
N TRP A 25 0.69 8.33 -19.53
CA TRP A 25 -0.13 7.94 -18.40
C TRP A 25 0.39 6.67 -17.71
N VAL A 26 0.65 5.60 -18.46
CA VAL A 26 1.14 4.32 -17.90
C VAL A 26 2.64 4.32 -17.61
N GLY A 27 3.36 5.34 -18.08
CA GLY A 27 4.81 5.49 -17.89
C GLY A 27 5.21 5.75 -16.42
N GLY A 28 6.40 5.26 -16.06
CA GLY A 28 6.95 5.32 -14.71
C GLY A 28 7.08 3.94 -14.07
N ARG A 29 7.36 3.90 -12.75
CA ARG A 29 7.35 2.67 -11.96
C ARG A 29 5.96 2.04 -12.02
N SER A 30 5.85 0.73 -12.23
CA SER A 30 4.54 0.08 -12.21
C SER A 30 3.91 0.19 -10.82
N PRO A 31 2.70 0.77 -10.70
CA PRO A 31 1.95 0.80 -9.44
C PRO A 31 1.15 -0.50 -9.22
N ARG A 32 1.15 -1.40 -10.20
CA ARG A 32 0.44 -2.68 -10.14
C ARG A 32 1.15 -3.64 -9.20
N ALA A 33 0.38 -4.32 -8.36
CA ALA A 33 0.78 -5.57 -7.73
C ALA A 33 0.83 -6.71 -8.76
N THR A 34 -0.08 -6.71 -9.74
CA THR A 34 -0.13 -7.75 -10.76
C THR A 34 1.10 -7.68 -11.67
N PRO A 35 1.85 -8.80 -11.84
CA PRO A 35 2.96 -8.86 -12.78
C PRO A 35 2.53 -8.56 -14.22
N ARG A 36 3.44 -8.04 -15.03
CA ARG A 36 3.19 -7.72 -16.43
C ARG A 36 2.66 -8.94 -17.19
N GLY A 37 1.55 -8.78 -17.91
CA GLY A 37 0.88 -9.86 -18.64
C GLY A 37 0.05 -10.81 -17.77
N GLY A 38 0.04 -10.62 -16.45
CA GLY A 38 -0.80 -11.36 -15.51
C GLY A 38 -2.22 -10.79 -15.43
N GLN A 39 -3.14 -11.61 -14.91
CA GLN A 39 -4.51 -11.20 -14.60
C GLN A 39 -4.65 -10.88 -13.11
N ALA A 40 -5.24 -9.72 -12.78
CA ALA A 40 -5.36 -9.25 -11.41
C ALA A 40 -6.16 -10.21 -10.51
N ALA A 41 -7.24 -10.80 -11.02
CA ALA A 41 -8.01 -11.81 -10.28
C ALA A 41 -7.19 -13.08 -9.96
N SER A 42 -6.24 -13.46 -10.83
CA SER A 42 -5.32 -14.58 -10.57
C SER A 42 -4.28 -14.19 -9.53
N HIS A 43 -3.71 -12.99 -9.67
CA HIS A 43 -2.73 -12.49 -8.72
C HIS A 43 -3.32 -12.31 -7.31
N LEU A 44 -4.57 -11.84 -7.21
CA LEU A 44 -5.34 -11.79 -5.97
C LEU A 44 -5.39 -13.16 -5.26
N ARG A 45 -5.66 -14.24 -5.99
CA ARG A 45 -5.67 -15.61 -5.44
C ARG A 45 -4.29 -16.03 -4.95
N GLN A 46 -3.25 -15.75 -5.73
CA GLN A 46 -1.87 -16.08 -5.39
C GLN A 46 -1.39 -15.31 -4.15
N ALA A 47 -1.65 -14.00 -4.09
CA ALA A 47 -1.35 -13.16 -2.93
C ALA A 47 -2.07 -13.66 -1.68
N ASN A 48 -3.35 -14.04 -1.79
CA ASN A 48 -4.07 -14.66 -0.67
C ASN A 48 -3.44 -15.99 -0.23
N ALA A 49 -2.99 -16.84 -1.16
CA ALA A 49 -2.33 -18.11 -0.84
C ALA A 49 -1.01 -17.87 -0.09
N ARG A 50 -0.16 -16.94 -0.58
CA ARG A 50 1.06 -16.51 0.12
C ARG A 50 0.77 -15.98 1.51
N ARG A 51 -0.28 -15.16 1.65
CA ARG A 51 -0.71 -14.61 2.94
C ARG A 51 -1.13 -15.71 3.92
N VAL A 52 -1.91 -16.70 3.47
CA VAL A 52 -2.34 -17.83 4.30
C VAL A 52 -1.15 -18.65 4.78
N GLN A 53 -0.19 -18.93 3.88
CA GLN A 53 1.05 -19.62 4.26
C GLN A 53 1.86 -18.81 5.28
N ALA A 54 2.08 -17.53 5.02
CA ALA A 54 2.82 -16.65 5.94
C ALA A 54 2.13 -16.54 7.31
N ARG A 55 0.80 -16.51 7.33
CA ARG A 55 0.02 -16.55 8.57
C ARG A 55 0.20 -17.85 9.34
N ALA A 56 0.18 -19.00 8.65
CA ALA A 56 0.40 -20.30 9.29
C ALA A 56 1.80 -20.35 9.93
N ASN A 57 2.84 -19.92 9.20
CA ASN A 57 4.19 -19.82 9.72
C ASN A 57 4.26 -18.85 10.92
N ARG A 58 3.65 -17.67 10.81
CA ARG A 58 3.58 -16.70 11.92
C ARG A 58 2.97 -17.30 13.18
N VAL A 59 1.83 -17.97 13.06
CA VAL A 59 1.14 -18.56 14.22
C VAL A 59 1.99 -19.66 14.87
N SER A 60 2.64 -20.51 14.06
CA SER A 60 3.56 -21.52 14.57
C SER A 60 4.71 -20.89 15.36
N LEU A 61 5.37 -19.88 14.79
CA LEU A 61 6.48 -19.16 15.43
C LEU A 61 6.05 -18.36 16.66
N GLU A 62 4.80 -17.86 16.70
CA GLU A 62 4.26 -17.22 17.90
C GLU A 62 4.15 -18.20 19.06
N HIS A 63 3.68 -19.42 18.80
CA HIS A 63 3.56 -20.46 19.83
C HIS A 63 4.95 -20.92 20.29
N GLU A 64 5.85 -21.22 19.34
CA GLU A 64 7.22 -21.63 19.64
C GLU A 64 7.96 -20.60 20.49
N LEU A 65 7.87 -19.31 20.14
CA LEU A 65 8.52 -18.25 20.89
C LEU A 65 7.88 -18.04 22.27
N ASP A 66 6.57 -18.20 22.40
CA ASP A 66 5.89 -18.14 23.69
C ASP A 66 6.34 -19.29 24.61
N ASP A 67 6.46 -20.51 24.07
CA ASP A 67 6.90 -21.70 24.79
C ASP A 67 8.36 -21.56 25.26
N LYS A 68 9.27 -21.11 24.37
CA LYS A 68 10.69 -20.87 24.70
C LYS A 68 10.86 -19.79 25.78
N LEU A 69 10.00 -18.78 25.81
CA LEU A 69 10.06 -17.68 26.79
C LEU A 69 9.27 -17.96 28.08
N ALA A 70 8.40 -18.97 28.10
CA ALA A 70 7.54 -19.26 29.25
C ALA A 70 8.34 -19.45 30.56
N PRO A 71 9.49 -20.16 30.60
CA PRO A 71 10.28 -20.32 31.82
C PRO A 71 10.86 -19.00 32.36
N HIS A 72 11.09 -18.03 31.48
CA HIS A 72 11.73 -16.75 31.82
C HIS A 72 10.74 -15.62 32.04
N LYS A 73 9.45 -15.86 31.77
CA LYS A 73 8.43 -14.82 31.70
C LYS A 73 8.33 -14.00 32.98
N SER A 74 8.32 -14.64 34.15
CA SER A 74 8.17 -13.94 35.43
C SER A 74 9.35 -12.99 35.69
N ALA A 75 10.58 -13.45 35.47
CA ALA A 75 11.78 -12.65 35.62
C ALA A 75 11.82 -11.47 34.63
N LEU A 76 11.42 -11.72 33.37
CA LEU A 76 11.33 -10.68 32.36
C LEU A 76 10.24 -9.64 32.66
N ASP A 77 9.09 -10.06 33.16
CA ASP A 77 8.01 -9.15 33.54
C ASP A 77 8.38 -8.31 34.77
N GLU A 78 9.10 -8.87 35.72
CA GLU A 78 9.61 -8.16 36.90
C GLU A 78 10.68 -7.14 36.51
N HIS A 79 11.66 -7.55 35.71
CA HIS A 79 12.74 -6.67 35.27
C HIS A 79 12.26 -5.58 34.30
N PHE A 80 11.38 -5.93 33.36
CA PHE A 80 10.80 -5.03 32.37
C PHE A 80 9.33 -4.72 32.67
N ALA A 81 9.09 -4.09 33.82
CA ALA A 81 7.74 -3.79 34.32
C ALA A 81 6.89 -2.94 33.36
N ASP A 82 7.49 -2.19 32.42
CA ASP A 82 6.79 -1.41 31.40
C ASP A 82 6.37 -2.24 30.16
N ARG A 83 6.93 -3.45 29.99
CA ARG A 83 6.80 -4.23 28.73
C ARG A 83 5.65 -5.25 28.70
N HIS A 84 5.05 -5.60 29.84
CA HIS A 84 4.02 -6.65 29.98
C HIS A 84 2.63 -6.32 29.39
N LYS A 85 2.49 -5.25 28.59
CA LYS A 85 1.27 -4.88 27.87
C LYS A 85 1.54 -4.96 26.36
N PRO A 86 1.12 -6.02 25.66
CA PRO A 86 0.29 -7.17 26.08
C PRO A 86 1.05 -8.26 26.86
N ARG A 87 0.32 -9.06 27.65
CA ARG A 87 0.84 -10.05 28.62
C ARG A 87 1.51 -11.31 28.03
N ASN A 88 1.77 -11.37 26.73
CA ASN A 88 2.38 -12.56 26.13
C ASN A 88 3.92 -12.56 26.27
N PRO A 89 4.56 -13.72 26.49
CA PRO A 89 6.02 -13.81 26.61
C PRO A 89 6.74 -13.22 25.40
N ARG A 90 6.28 -13.51 24.17
CA ARG A 90 6.87 -12.98 22.92
C ARG A 90 6.94 -11.46 22.80
N SER A 91 6.21 -10.70 23.63
CA SER A 91 6.30 -9.23 23.66
C SER A 91 7.68 -8.72 24.12
N HIS A 92 8.48 -9.54 24.81
CA HIS A 92 9.86 -9.23 25.18
C HIS A 92 10.83 -9.36 24.00
N MET A 93 10.46 -10.15 22.99
CA MET A 93 11.33 -10.45 21.84
C MET A 93 10.95 -9.68 20.57
N THR A 94 10.34 -8.50 20.69
CA THR A 94 10.16 -7.61 19.53
C THR A 94 11.51 -7.07 19.05
N VAL A 95 11.57 -6.59 17.81
CA VAL A 95 12.77 -5.92 17.24
C VAL A 95 13.36 -4.87 18.17
N LYS A 96 12.51 -4.11 18.88
CA LYS A 96 12.93 -3.03 19.79
C LYS A 96 13.39 -3.50 21.17
N ARG A 97 13.12 -4.75 21.53
CA ARG A 97 13.25 -5.25 22.92
C ARG A 97 14.20 -6.44 23.05
N ARG A 98 14.37 -7.21 21.98
CA ARG A 98 15.11 -8.49 21.98
C ARG A 98 16.57 -8.37 22.45
N GLU A 99 17.22 -7.24 22.18
CA GLU A 99 18.61 -7.01 22.60
C GLU A 99 18.71 -6.91 24.12
N ASP A 100 17.94 -6.02 24.74
CA ASP A 100 17.87 -5.89 26.20
C ASP A 100 17.43 -7.21 26.85
N THR A 101 16.43 -7.88 26.29
CA THR A 101 15.96 -9.18 26.79
C THR A 101 17.06 -10.23 26.75
N SER A 102 17.82 -10.30 25.66
CA SER A 102 18.94 -11.25 25.54
C SER A 102 20.06 -10.94 26.53
N SER A 103 20.38 -9.66 26.74
CA SER A 103 21.38 -9.22 27.73
C SER A 103 20.98 -9.60 29.14
N TYR A 104 19.72 -9.30 29.54
CA TYR A 104 19.22 -9.66 30.87
C TYR A 104 19.21 -11.19 31.09
N LEU A 105 18.72 -11.97 30.11
CA LEU A 105 18.70 -13.43 30.24
C LEU A 105 20.11 -14.03 30.34
N ARG A 106 21.09 -13.45 29.63
CA ARG A 106 22.50 -13.83 29.77
C ARG A 106 23.02 -13.59 31.19
N GLU A 107 22.69 -12.45 31.79
CA GLU A 107 23.05 -12.15 33.19
C GLU A 107 22.39 -13.11 34.18
N GLN A 108 21.20 -13.61 33.87
CA GLN A 108 20.51 -14.66 34.64
C GLN A 108 21.06 -16.07 34.38
N GLY A 109 22.12 -16.21 33.58
CA GLY A 109 22.79 -17.49 33.34
C GLY A 109 22.16 -18.35 32.25
N VAL A 110 21.26 -17.81 31.42
CA VAL A 110 20.78 -18.51 30.22
C VAL A 110 21.93 -18.70 29.25
N ASP A 111 22.12 -19.93 28.78
CA ASP A 111 23.23 -20.28 27.92
C ASP A 111 23.10 -19.65 26.52
N LYS A 112 24.25 -19.50 25.85
CA LYS A 112 24.32 -18.85 24.55
C LYS A 112 23.43 -19.53 23.49
N ALA A 113 23.35 -20.86 23.46
CA ALA A 113 22.59 -21.56 22.44
C ALA A 113 21.10 -21.29 22.57
N THR A 114 20.59 -21.26 23.81
CA THR A 114 19.19 -20.86 24.09
C THR A 114 18.92 -19.40 23.69
N LEU A 115 19.85 -18.48 23.95
CA LEU A 115 19.70 -17.08 23.54
C LEU A 115 19.73 -16.90 22.01
N ASP A 116 20.59 -17.64 21.33
CA ASP A 116 20.70 -17.61 19.87
C ASP A 116 19.39 -18.15 19.25
N ASP A 117 18.87 -19.28 19.74
CA ASP A 117 17.60 -19.87 19.29
C ASP A 117 16.38 -18.95 19.53
N LEU A 118 16.33 -18.25 20.67
CA LEU A 118 15.32 -17.22 20.93
C LEU A 118 15.38 -16.07 19.92
N ASN A 119 16.58 -15.60 19.58
CA ASN A 119 16.77 -14.51 18.63
C ASN A 119 16.45 -14.91 17.19
N ASP A 120 16.81 -16.13 16.80
CA ASP A 120 16.49 -16.68 15.48
C ASP A 120 14.98 -16.83 15.31
N THR A 121 14.30 -17.46 16.29
CA THR A 121 12.84 -17.60 16.30
C THR A 121 12.13 -16.24 16.24
N ALA A 122 12.62 -15.25 16.99
CA ALA A 122 12.08 -13.89 16.97
C ALA A 122 12.28 -13.19 15.62
N THR A 123 13.44 -13.40 14.99
CA THR A 123 13.76 -12.87 13.65
C THR A 123 12.84 -13.48 12.60
N ASP A 124 12.66 -14.79 12.62
CA ASP A 124 11.76 -15.51 11.71
C ASP A 124 10.30 -15.10 11.92
N LEU A 125 9.89 -14.90 13.18
CA LEU A 125 8.56 -14.38 13.48
C LEU A 125 8.33 -12.98 12.89
N THR A 126 9.33 -12.09 12.97
CA THR A 126 9.28 -10.79 12.30
C THR A 126 9.19 -10.94 10.79
N ALA A 127 9.98 -11.82 10.18
CA ALA A 127 9.93 -12.07 8.75
C ALA A 127 8.56 -12.60 8.31
N ALA A 128 7.97 -13.54 9.05
CA ALA A 128 6.64 -14.08 8.78
C ALA A 128 5.53 -13.02 8.89
N ARG A 129 5.62 -12.10 9.87
CA ARG A 129 4.72 -10.95 10.00
C ARG A 129 4.81 -10.02 8.80
N VAL A 130 6.02 -9.70 8.36
CA VAL A 130 6.25 -8.86 7.18
C VAL A 130 5.71 -9.54 5.92
N ALA A 131 5.93 -10.85 5.76
CA ALA A 131 5.43 -11.62 4.63
C ALA A 131 3.89 -11.68 4.60
N GLU A 132 3.22 -11.87 5.74
CA GLU A 132 1.75 -11.82 5.82
C GLU A 132 1.24 -10.42 5.45
N ALA A 133 1.83 -9.36 6.01
CA ALA A 133 1.44 -7.98 5.75
C ALA A 133 1.62 -7.58 4.27
N ARG A 134 2.79 -7.87 3.68
CA ARG A 134 3.07 -7.61 2.27
C ARG A 134 2.11 -8.36 1.35
N SER A 135 1.86 -9.63 1.63
CA SER A 135 0.91 -10.42 0.83
C SER A 135 -0.52 -9.88 0.96
N ALA A 136 -0.88 -9.32 2.12
CA ALA A 136 -2.16 -8.66 2.31
C ALA A 136 -2.25 -7.34 1.52
N GLU A 137 -1.19 -6.53 1.50
CA GLU A 137 -1.11 -5.30 0.69
C GLU A 137 -1.24 -5.62 -0.82
N GLU A 138 -0.44 -6.55 -1.33
CA GLU A 138 -0.53 -7.03 -2.74
C GLU A 138 -1.94 -7.51 -3.09
N MET A 139 -2.61 -8.20 -2.15
CA MET A 139 -3.99 -8.66 -2.31
C MET A 139 -5.00 -7.50 -2.41
N GLY A 140 -4.79 -6.41 -1.66
CA GLY A 140 -5.60 -5.19 -1.77
C GLY A 140 -5.48 -4.55 -3.15
N HIS A 141 -4.24 -4.30 -3.61
CA HIS A 141 -3.97 -3.73 -4.92
C HIS A 141 -4.52 -4.60 -6.05
N ALA A 142 -4.29 -5.91 -6.02
CA ALA A 142 -4.80 -6.83 -7.04
C ALA A 142 -6.35 -6.84 -7.10
N ALA A 143 -7.04 -6.59 -5.98
CA ALA A 143 -8.49 -6.47 -5.99
C ALA A 143 -8.97 -5.16 -6.63
N LEU A 144 -8.31 -4.04 -6.34
CA LEU A 144 -8.57 -2.76 -7.00
C LEU A 144 -8.35 -2.88 -8.51
N GLU A 145 -7.20 -3.42 -8.90
CA GLU A 145 -6.85 -3.69 -10.30
C GLU A 145 -7.89 -4.55 -11.00
N ALA A 146 -8.38 -5.63 -10.36
CA ALA A 146 -9.40 -6.48 -10.96
C ALA A 146 -10.72 -5.73 -11.22
N LYS A 147 -11.06 -4.73 -10.40
CA LYS A 147 -12.24 -3.90 -10.58
C LYS A 147 -12.02 -2.81 -11.63
N TRP A 148 -10.86 -2.17 -11.62
CA TRP A 148 -10.48 -1.20 -12.64
C TRP A 148 -10.39 -1.82 -14.03
N ASP A 149 -9.78 -3.00 -14.16
CA ASP A 149 -9.74 -3.77 -15.42
C ASP A 149 -11.16 -4.06 -15.94
N GLN A 150 -12.13 -4.37 -15.06
CA GLN A 150 -13.55 -4.58 -15.42
C GLN A 150 -14.26 -3.29 -15.86
N MET A 151 -13.85 -2.14 -15.32
CA MET A 151 -14.47 -0.84 -15.59
C MET A 151 -13.80 -0.07 -16.73
N GLY A 152 -12.72 -0.62 -17.31
CA GLY A 152 -11.92 0.05 -18.33
C GLY A 152 -11.10 1.22 -17.79
N ILE A 153 -10.80 1.23 -16.49
CA ILE A 153 -9.97 2.26 -15.85
C ILE A 153 -8.50 1.86 -16.04
N VAL A 154 -7.74 2.72 -16.69
CA VAL A 154 -6.31 2.50 -16.95
C VAL A 154 -5.50 3.07 -15.79
N GLN A 155 -4.73 2.22 -15.11
CA GLN A 155 -3.92 2.64 -13.96
C GLN A 155 -2.73 3.52 -14.40
N GLY A 156 -2.49 4.61 -13.67
CA GLY A 156 -1.44 5.57 -13.95
C GLY A 156 -0.09 5.15 -13.39
N GLY A 157 0.91 5.05 -14.25
CA GLY A 157 2.28 4.69 -13.88
C GLY A 157 2.92 5.70 -12.92
N GLY A 158 3.90 5.26 -12.15
CA GLY A 158 4.71 6.13 -11.30
C GLY A 158 4.01 6.65 -10.04
N VAL A 159 2.74 6.34 -9.79
CA VAL A 159 2.00 6.80 -8.60
C VAL A 159 1.53 5.64 -7.75
N GLY A 160 2.04 5.58 -6.52
CA GLY A 160 1.65 4.55 -5.55
C GLY A 160 2.14 3.15 -5.92
N GLY A 161 1.39 2.15 -5.49
CA GLY A 161 1.68 0.72 -5.61
C GLY A 161 2.20 0.10 -4.32
N PRO A 162 2.27 -1.25 -4.25
CA PRO A 162 2.70 -1.95 -3.05
C PRO A 162 4.08 -1.48 -2.57
N GLY A 163 4.22 -1.24 -1.27
CA GLY A 163 5.47 -0.86 -0.63
C GLY A 163 5.89 0.61 -0.82
N THR A 164 5.07 1.46 -1.43
CA THR A 164 5.39 2.89 -1.64
C THR A 164 5.49 3.66 -0.32
N GLY A 165 4.88 3.14 0.76
CA GLY A 165 5.05 3.68 2.11
C GLY A 165 4.10 4.82 2.45
N ARG A 166 4.36 5.49 3.59
CA ARG A 166 3.47 6.55 4.12
C ARG A 166 3.68 7.83 3.33
N GLY A 167 2.60 8.51 2.97
CA GLY A 167 2.63 9.79 2.26
C GLY A 167 1.85 9.75 0.96
N HIS A 168 1.70 8.56 0.37
CA HIS A 168 1.18 8.36 -0.97
C HIS A 168 -0.24 7.78 -0.99
N VAL A 169 -1.00 8.09 -2.04
CA VAL A 169 -2.20 7.31 -2.37
C VAL A 169 -1.79 5.90 -2.77
N ASP A 170 -2.71 4.92 -2.66
CA ASP A 170 -2.35 3.56 -3.06
C ASP A 170 -2.13 3.50 -4.57
N THR A 171 -2.95 4.17 -5.38
CA THR A 171 -2.68 4.38 -6.82
C THR A 171 -3.71 5.36 -7.42
N ILE A 172 -3.54 5.70 -8.70
CA ILE A 172 -4.52 6.45 -9.49
C ILE A 172 -4.85 5.71 -10.79
N GLY A 173 -6.05 5.96 -11.30
CA GLY A 173 -6.54 5.41 -12.57
C GLY A 173 -7.27 6.47 -13.38
N TYR A 174 -7.32 6.27 -14.70
CA TYR A 174 -7.98 7.19 -15.61
C TYR A 174 -8.85 6.45 -16.60
N ARG A 175 -10.03 7.01 -16.86
CA ARG A 175 -10.81 6.78 -18.06
C ARG A 175 -11.34 8.14 -18.55
N PRO A 176 -11.72 8.30 -19.82
CA PRO A 176 -12.08 9.61 -20.35
C PRO A 176 -13.09 10.35 -19.47
N GLY A 177 -12.74 11.56 -19.04
CA GLY A 177 -13.55 12.41 -18.16
C GLY A 177 -13.50 12.06 -16.65
N GLU A 178 -12.76 11.04 -16.23
CA GLU A 178 -12.75 10.59 -14.83
C GLU A 178 -11.33 10.24 -14.33
N LEU A 179 -10.94 10.87 -13.22
CA LEU A 179 -9.77 10.49 -12.43
C LEU A 179 -10.23 9.66 -11.24
N HIS A 180 -9.67 8.47 -11.09
CA HIS A 180 -9.94 7.55 -9.99
C HIS A 180 -8.76 7.54 -9.02
N VAL A 181 -9.02 7.76 -7.73
CA VAL A 181 -8.03 7.62 -6.66
C VAL A 181 -8.34 6.34 -5.90
N GLY A 182 -7.39 5.41 -5.95
CA GLY A 182 -7.53 4.09 -5.35
C GLY A 182 -7.12 4.08 -3.89
N GLU A 183 -7.96 3.49 -3.04
CA GLU A 183 -7.65 3.07 -1.68
C GLU A 183 -7.98 1.57 -1.56
N CYS A 184 -7.00 0.77 -1.19
CA CYS A 184 -7.12 -0.68 -1.21
C CYS A 184 -6.73 -1.30 0.13
N LYS A 185 -7.52 -2.30 0.55
CA LYS A 185 -7.29 -3.02 1.81
C LYS A 185 -7.35 -4.51 1.54
N GLY A 186 -6.28 -5.22 1.89
CA GLY A 186 -6.26 -6.68 1.85
C GLY A 186 -6.04 -7.30 3.22
N GLY A 187 -6.55 -8.52 3.37
CA GLY A 187 -6.38 -9.37 4.55
C GLY A 187 -7.74 -9.76 5.14
N THR A 188 -7.79 -10.85 5.91
CA THR A 188 -9.06 -11.35 6.47
C THR A 188 -9.76 -10.30 7.35
N SER A 189 -9.00 -9.48 8.08
CA SER A 189 -9.49 -8.39 8.93
C SER A 189 -9.48 -7.02 8.25
N ALA A 190 -9.37 -6.97 6.92
CA ALA A 190 -9.32 -5.72 6.17
C ALA A 190 -10.57 -4.88 6.42
N LYS A 191 -10.33 -3.63 6.79
CA LYS A 191 -11.35 -2.61 7.03
C LYS A 191 -10.78 -1.24 6.70
N ILE A 192 -11.67 -0.30 6.45
CA ILE A 192 -11.30 1.09 6.25
C ILE A 192 -10.92 1.70 7.60
N GLY A 193 -9.82 2.43 7.59
CA GLY A 193 -9.30 3.13 8.75
C GLY A 193 -9.76 4.58 8.79
N THR A 194 -9.35 5.27 9.84
CA THR A 194 -9.48 6.73 9.96
C THR A 194 -8.12 7.38 9.76
N TYR A 195 -8.13 8.63 9.29
CA TYR A 195 -6.97 9.48 9.10
C TYR A 195 -7.27 10.87 9.66
N GLU A 196 -6.25 11.59 10.12
CA GLU A 196 -6.42 12.93 10.67
C GLU A 196 -6.05 13.98 9.62
N VAL A 197 -7.01 14.84 9.26
CA VAL A 197 -6.83 16.00 8.37
C VAL A 197 -7.09 17.24 9.21
N ASP A 198 -6.08 18.10 9.34
CA ASP A 198 -6.20 19.38 10.06
C ASP A 198 -6.80 19.23 11.48
N GLY A 199 -6.39 18.18 12.20
CA GLY A 199 -6.88 17.86 13.56
C GLY A 199 -8.21 17.12 13.62
N VAL A 200 -8.86 16.85 12.48
CA VAL A 200 -10.15 16.15 12.40
C VAL A 200 -9.97 14.73 11.87
N LYS A 201 -10.54 13.76 12.60
CA LYS A 201 -10.57 12.36 12.15
C LYS A 201 -11.62 12.17 11.06
N VAL A 202 -11.17 11.73 9.90
CA VAL A 202 -11.99 11.41 8.72
C VAL A 202 -11.80 9.95 8.31
N GLU A 203 -12.77 9.38 7.61
CA GLU A 203 -12.65 8.04 7.03
C GLU A 203 -11.69 8.05 5.82
N GLN A 204 -10.83 7.04 5.70
CA GLN A 204 -10.01 6.86 4.48
C GLN A 204 -10.91 6.62 3.27
N GLY A 205 -10.60 7.30 2.16
CA GLY A 205 -11.45 7.35 0.96
C GLY A 205 -12.52 8.45 0.99
N SER A 206 -12.63 9.25 2.06
CA SER A 206 -13.46 10.47 2.03
C SER A 206 -12.83 11.58 1.18
N ALA A 207 -13.62 12.58 0.77
CA ALA A 207 -13.13 13.71 -0.03
C ALA A 207 -12.02 14.50 0.68
N ALA A 208 -12.17 14.75 1.99
CA ALA A 208 -11.15 15.44 2.79
C ALA A 208 -9.85 14.62 2.88
N TYR A 209 -9.97 13.30 3.07
CA TYR A 209 -8.82 12.40 3.06
C TYR A 209 -8.10 12.43 1.71
N VAL A 210 -8.84 12.26 0.61
CA VAL A 210 -8.25 12.23 -0.74
C VAL A 210 -7.58 13.56 -1.06
N GLY A 211 -8.22 14.69 -0.75
CA GLY A 211 -7.66 16.02 -0.95
C GLY A 211 -6.35 16.25 -0.20
N ASP A 212 -6.30 15.95 1.11
CA ASP A 212 -5.05 16.06 1.89
C ASP A 212 -3.98 15.10 1.38
N ARG A 213 -4.36 13.89 0.95
CA ARG A 213 -3.41 12.89 0.45
C ARG A 213 -2.78 13.32 -0.86
N LEU A 214 -3.60 13.75 -1.83
CA LEU A 214 -3.13 14.25 -3.11
C LEU A 214 -2.23 15.48 -2.94
N ALA A 215 -2.52 16.35 -1.97
CA ALA A 215 -1.70 17.54 -1.68
C ALA A 215 -0.30 17.23 -1.10
N ARG A 216 -0.08 16.01 -0.61
CA ARG A 216 1.20 15.56 -0.02
C ARG A 216 1.95 14.59 -0.92
N ASP A 217 1.28 13.99 -1.90
CA ASP A 217 1.84 12.92 -2.71
C ASP A 217 2.70 13.48 -3.86
N THR A 218 4.01 13.42 -3.67
CA THR A 218 4.99 13.88 -4.67
C THR A 218 4.92 13.13 -6.00
N ASP A 219 4.56 11.84 -5.97
CA ASP A 219 4.43 11.04 -7.19
C ASP A 219 3.21 11.53 -8.00
N PHE A 220 2.11 11.80 -7.31
CA PHE A 220 0.93 12.40 -7.93
C PHE A 220 1.24 13.78 -8.52
N HIS A 221 1.94 14.64 -7.77
CA HIS A 221 2.32 15.97 -8.27
C HIS A 221 3.15 15.88 -9.55
N GLN A 222 4.15 15.01 -9.58
CA GLN A 222 4.96 14.76 -10.77
C GLN A 222 4.10 14.26 -11.93
N LYS A 223 3.18 13.33 -11.67
CA LYS A 223 2.28 12.81 -12.71
C LYS A 223 1.36 13.87 -13.29
N MET A 224 0.80 14.75 -12.46
CA MET A 224 -0.04 15.86 -12.92
C MET A 224 0.76 16.92 -13.69
N ARG A 225 2.02 17.17 -13.30
CA ARG A 225 2.93 18.03 -14.05
C ARG A 225 3.24 17.50 -15.45
N GLU A 226 3.40 16.19 -15.58
CA GLU A 226 3.58 15.51 -16.88
C GLU A 226 2.30 15.54 -17.73
N ASN A 227 1.14 15.75 -17.11
CA ASN A 227 -0.18 15.78 -17.74
C ASN A 227 -0.93 17.08 -17.41
N PRO A 228 -0.41 18.26 -17.81
CA PRO A 228 -0.96 19.54 -17.36
C PRO A 228 -2.39 19.78 -17.85
N ALA A 229 -2.75 19.31 -19.05
CA ALA A 229 -4.11 19.42 -19.57
C ALA A 229 -5.13 18.65 -18.71
N LEU A 230 -4.74 17.50 -18.16
CA LEU A 230 -5.56 16.74 -17.21
C LEU A 230 -5.71 17.52 -15.89
N TRP A 231 -4.64 18.09 -15.35
CA TRP A 231 -4.71 18.88 -14.12
C TRP A 231 -5.63 20.10 -14.27
N GLU A 232 -5.50 20.87 -15.36
CA GLU A 232 -6.42 21.98 -15.64
C GLU A 232 -7.88 21.50 -15.80
N ALA A 233 -8.10 20.35 -16.46
CA ALA A 233 -9.44 19.79 -16.60
C ALA A 233 -10.07 19.34 -15.26
N ILE A 234 -9.27 18.88 -14.31
CA ILE A 234 -9.72 18.57 -12.94
C ILE A 234 -10.13 19.86 -12.23
N LYS A 235 -9.30 20.91 -12.29
CA LYS A 235 -9.57 22.20 -11.65
C LYS A 235 -10.86 22.85 -12.17
N ASP A 236 -11.09 22.77 -13.48
CA ASP A 236 -12.28 23.35 -14.13
C ASP A 236 -13.53 22.43 -14.01
N GLY A 237 -13.42 21.27 -13.38
CA GLY A 237 -14.51 20.30 -13.22
C GLY A 237 -14.88 19.52 -14.49
N ARG A 238 -14.10 19.64 -15.58
CA ARG A 238 -14.27 18.85 -16.81
C ARG A 238 -13.89 17.38 -16.62
N VAL A 239 -13.00 17.09 -15.69
CA VAL A 239 -12.69 15.74 -15.22
C VAL A 239 -13.17 15.58 -13.79
N ARG A 240 -14.06 14.61 -13.57
CA ARG A 240 -14.60 14.30 -12.25
C ARG A 240 -13.64 13.40 -11.48
N VAL A 241 -13.46 13.68 -10.19
CA VAL A 241 -12.63 12.85 -9.32
C VAL A 241 -13.50 11.82 -8.59
N PHE A 242 -13.03 10.58 -8.55
CA PHE A 242 -13.65 9.47 -7.84
C PHE A 242 -12.71 8.94 -6.75
N SER A 243 -13.30 8.57 -5.62
CA SER A 243 -12.68 7.76 -4.58
C SER A 243 -13.13 6.32 -4.73
N ASP A 244 -12.16 5.45 -5.03
CA ASP A 244 -12.39 4.04 -5.29
C ASP A 244 -11.80 3.21 -4.15
N VAL A 245 -12.68 2.58 -3.39
CA VAL A 245 -12.31 1.77 -2.23
C VAL A 245 -12.51 0.30 -2.55
N ALA A 246 -11.42 -0.46 -2.55
CA ALA A 246 -11.43 -1.92 -2.74
C ALA A 246 -11.01 -2.66 -1.47
N ILE A 247 -11.86 -3.56 -0.97
CA ILE A 247 -11.56 -4.39 0.19
C ILE A 247 -11.60 -5.87 -0.18
N ALA A 248 -10.46 -6.53 -0.06
CA ALA A 248 -10.29 -7.96 -0.27
C ALA A 248 -10.06 -8.69 1.05
N ARG A 249 -11.01 -9.55 1.44
CA ARG A 249 -10.89 -10.41 2.63
C ARG A 249 -10.50 -11.85 2.32
N SER A 250 -10.47 -12.19 1.04
CA SER A 250 -10.11 -13.50 0.51
C SER A 250 -9.56 -13.38 -0.91
N GLY A 251 -9.02 -14.47 -1.46
CA GLY A 251 -8.60 -14.53 -2.85
C GLY A 251 -9.74 -14.57 -3.88
N ASN A 252 -11.01 -14.57 -3.46
CA ASN A 252 -12.15 -14.65 -4.37
C ASN A 252 -12.51 -13.26 -4.92
N ALA A 253 -12.24 -13.02 -6.21
CA ALA A 253 -12.55 -11.77 -6.89
C ALA A 253 -14.05 -11.42 -6.89
N GLY A 254 -14.94 -12.41 -6.83
CA GLY A 254 -16.39 -12.20 -6.71
C GLY A 254 -16.84 -11.73 -5.32
N ARG A 255 -15.94 -11.71 -4.33
CA ARG A 255 -16.21 -11.25 -2.95
C ARG A 255 -15.49 -9.94 -2.60
N ILE A 256 -14.92 -9.26 -3.60
CA ILE A 256 -14.33 -7.94 -3.41
C ILE A 256 -15.47 -6.97 -3.06
N VAL A 257 -15.35 -6.29 -1.92
CA VAL A 257 -16.20 -5.15 -1.62
C VAL A 257 -15.60 -3.95 -2.31
N PHE A 258 -16.28 -3.42 -3.32
CA PHE A 258 -15.83 -2.28 -4.09
C PHE A 258 -16.86 -1.16 -4.01
N LYS A 259 -16.39 0.05 -3.70
CA LYS A 259 -17.19 1.27 -3.72
C LYS A 259 -16.47 2.28 -4.59
N THR A 260 -17.17 2.90 -5.53
CA THR A 260 -16.69 4.03 -6.31
C THR A 260 -17.63 5.19 -6.05
N ASN A 261 -17.11 6.28 -5.51
CA ASN A 261 -17.90 7.45 -5.17
C ASN A 261 -17.29 8.66 -5.84
N PRO A 262 -18.06 9.45 -6.58
CA PRO A 262 -17.58 10.75 -6.99
C PRO A 262 -17.35 11.64 -5.77
N ILE A 263 -16.29 12.43 -5.80
CA ILE A 263 -15.94 13.37 -4.74
C ILE A 263 -15.72 14.76 -5.34
N GLU A 264 -15.94 15.77 -4.52
CA GLU A 264 -15.56 17.14 -4.82
C GLU A 264 -14.35 17.49 -3.94
N LEU A 265 -13.28 17.92 -4.58
CA LEU A 265 -12.10 18.38 -3.85
C LEU A 265 -12.37 19.78 -3.34
N ASP A 266 -12.19 19.98 -2.04
CA ASP A 266 -12.28 21.31 -1.43
C ASP A 266 -11.35 22.30 -2.19
N PRO A 267 -11.81 23.52 -2.50
CA PRO A 267 -10.98 24.51 -3.18
C PRO A 267 -9.62 24.76 -2.52
N ALA A 268 -9.53 24.69 -1.19
CA ALA A 268 -8.27 24.82 -0.47
C ALA A 268 -7.32 23.62 -0.71
N HIS A 269 -7.85 22.42 -0.94
CA HIS A 269 -7.02 21.28 -1.38
C HIS A 269 -6.53 21.50 -2.81
N ILE A 270 -7.39 21.97 -3.73
CA ILE A 270 -6.99 22.27 -5.10
C ILE A 270 -5.84 23.29 -5.13
N VAL A 271 -5.94 24.36 -4.35
CA VAL A 271 -4.86 25.37 -4.23
C VAL A 271 -3.56 24.76 -3.72
N ARG A 272 -3.62 23.94 -2.67
CA ARG A 272 -2.44 23.26 -2.10
C ARG A 272 -1.77 22.32 -3.13
N ILE A 273 -2.58 21.53 -3.82
CA ILE A 273 -2.10 20.61 -4.87
C ILE A 273 -1.46 21.39 -6.02
N ASP A 274 -2.12 22.45 -6.52
CA ASP A 274 -1.62 23.27 -7.63
C ASP A 274 -0.27 23.93 -7.29
N GLN A 275 -0.13 24.44 -6.06
CA GLN A 275 1.13 24.97 -5.56
C GLN A 275 2.22 23.90 -5.50
N ALA A 276 1.91 22.71 -5.00
CA ALA A 276 2.86 21.61 -4.91
C ALA A 276 3.31 21.10 -6.29
N ILE A 277 2.38 21.00 -7.24
CA ILE A 277 2.68 20.68 -8.65
C ILE A 277 3.59 21.74 -9.27
N LYS A 278 3.45 23.02 -8.93
CA LYS A 278 4.30 24.11 -9.46
C LYS A 278 5.67 24.20 -8.78
N ALA A 279 5.80 23.69 -7.56
CA ALA A 279 7.03 23.81 -6.76
C ALA A 279 8.08 22.71 -7.01
N LEU A 280 7.71 21.60 -7.63
CA LEU A 280 8.66 20.55 -8.05
C LEU A 280 9.71 21.08 -9.05
#